data_AF-A0A9D5H0C5-F1
#
_entry.id   AF-A0A9D5H0C5-F1
#
_cell.length_a   1.000
_cell.length_b   1.000
_cell.length_c   1.000
_cell.angle_alpha   90.00
_cell.angle_beta   90.00
_cell.angle_gamma   90.00
#
_symmetry.space_group_name_H-M   'P 1'
#
loop_
_entity.id
_entity.type
_entity.pdbx_description
1 polymer ?
#
loop_
_entity_poly.entity_id
_entity_poly.type
_entity_poly.pdbx_seq_one_letter_code
_entity_poly.pdbx_strand_id
1 'polypeptide(L)'
;TGERQAARIRSLYLKTILKQDIAFFDTETNTGEVIGRMSGDTILIQDAMGEKVGKFTQLATSFFGGFVVAFIKGWRLALVLLACIPCVVVVGGVMSMLMAKMSTRGQAAYTEAGNVVDQTVGAIRTVASFTGEKKAIEKYNSRLKVAY
;
A
#
# COMPACT_ATOMS: atom_id res chain seq x y z
N THR A 1 8.47 -23.05 2.35
CA THR A 1 8.73 -21.79 1.61
C THR A 1 7.41 -21.14 1.29
N GLY A 2 7.33 -19.80 1.32
CA GLY A 2 6.09 -19.03 1.15
C GLY A 2 5.29 -19.44 -0.10
N GLU A 3 5.97 -19.83 -1.18
CA GLU A 3 5.34 -20.32 -2.41
C GLU A 3 4.49 -21.58 -2.21
N ARG A 4 4.94 -22.53 -1.38
CA ARG A 4 4.19 -23.76 -1.08
C ARG A 4 2.93 -23.45 -0.27
N GLN A 5 3.00 -22.49 0.63
CA GLN A 5 1.83 -22.04 1.40
C GLN A 5 0.86 -21.25 0.52
N ALA A 6 1.38 -20.38 -0.35
CA ALA A 6 0.59 -19.64 -1.34
C ALA A 6 -0.14 -20.58 -2.31
N ALA A 7 0.53 -21.64 -2.81
CA ALA A 7 -0.11 -22.65 -3.64
C ALA A 7 -1.23 -23.41 -2.91
N ARG A 8 -1.03 -23.71 -1.62
CA ARG A 8 -2.06 -24.35 -0.77
C ARG A 8 -3.25 -23.42 -0.51
N ILE A 9 -3.00 -22.13 -0.30
CA ILE A 9 -4.05 -21.12 -0.14
C ILE A 9 -4.87 -20.99 -1.43
N ARG A 10 -4.20 -20.90 -2.59
CA ARG A 10 -4.88 -20.87 -3.90
C ARG A 10 -5.77 -22.10 -4.13
N SER A 11 -5.27 -23.31 -3.83
CA SER A 11 -6.07 -24.53 -4.02
C SER A 11 -7.26 -24.62 -3.06
N LEU A 12 -7.11 -24.20 -1.80
CA LEU A 12 -8.21 -24.12 -0.83
C LEU A 12 -9.22 -23.04 -1.20
N TYR A 13 -8.76 -21.89 -1.70
CA TYR A 13 -9.61 -20.79 -2.14
C TYR A 13 -10.49 -21.21 -3.31
N LEU A 14 -9.90 -21.81 -4.35
CA LEU A 14 -10.64 -22.37 -5.49
C LEU A 14 -11.64 -23.44 -5.04
N LYS A 15 -11.23 -24.37 -4.16
CA LYS A 15 -12.10 -25.42 -3.62
C LYS A 15 -13.30 -24.86 -2.85
N THR A 16 -13.15 -23.72 -2.20
CA THR A 16 -14.22 -23.08 -1.41
C THR A 16 -15.18 -22.32 -2.33
N ILE A 17 -14.66 -21.60 -3.33
CA ILE A 17 -15.49 -20.90 -4.32
C ILE A 17 -16.35 -21.87 -5.13
N LEU A 18 -15.81 -23.02 -5.52
CA LEU A 18 -16.56 -24.05 -6.24
C LEU A 18 -17.71 -24.68 -5.42
N LYS A 19 -17.75 -24.45 -4.10
CA LYS A 19 -18.81 -24.93 -3.20
C LYS A 19 -19.85 -23.87 -2.86
N GLN A 20 -19.70 -22.65 -3.37
CA GLN A 20 -20.56 -21.53 -3.04
C GLN A 20 -21.82 -21.53 -3.92
N ASP A 21 -22.95 -21.10 -3.35
CA ASP A 21 -24.23 -21.05 -4.07
C ASP A 21 -24.22 -20.09 -5.26
N ILE A 22 -25.03 -20.40 -6.28
CA ILE A 22 -25.13 -19.61 -7.51
C ILE A 22 -25.55 -18.16 -7.23
N ALA A 23 -26.37 -17.93 -6.20
CA ALA A 23 -26.79 -16.60 -5.76
C ALA A 23 -25.60 -15.70 -5.33
N PHE A 24 -24.49 -16.28 -4.85
CA PHE A 24 -23.28 -15.52 -4.50
C PHE A 24 -22.61 -14.92 -5.74
N PHE A 25 -22.61 -15.65 -6.86
CA PHE A 25 -22.07 -15.17 -8.12
C PHE A 25 -22.99 -14.17 -8.83
N ASP A 26 -24.28 -14.16 -8.49
CA ASP A 26 -25.27 -13.24 -9.07
C ASP A 26 -25.41 -11.93 -8.28
N THR A 27 -25.16 -11.97 -6.96
CA THR A 27 -25.44 -10.82 -6.06
C THR A 27 -24.17 -10.07 -5.61
N GLU A 28 -23.06 -10.77 -5.37
CA GLU A 28 -21.94 -10.23 -4.58
C GLU A 28 -20.61 -10.21 -5.35
N THR A 29 -20.54 -10.72 -6.58
CA THR A 29 -19.24 -11.01 -7.19
C THR A 29 -19.25 -11.06 -8.73
N ASN A 30 -18.42 -10.23 -9.36
CA ASN A 30 -18.05 -10.40 -10.77
C ASN A 30 -16.90 -11.42 -10.88
N THR A 31 -16.98 -12.40 -11.78
CA THR A 31 -15.97 -13.46 -11.97
C THR A 31 -14.54 -12.92 -12.08
N GLY A 32 -14.35 -11.72 -12.63
CA GLY A 32 -13.04 -11.07 -12.72
C GLY A 32 -12.45 -10.63 -11.37
N GLU A 33 -13.30 -10.25 -10.41
CA GLU A 33 -12.87 -9.79 -9.08
C GLU A 33 -12.35 -10.94 -8.21
N VAL A 34 -12.96 -12.13 -8.32
CA VAL A 34 -12.50 -13.34 -7.63
C VAL A 34 -11.12 -13.75 -8.09
N ILE A 35 -10.87 -13.71 -9.39
CA ILE A 35 -9.57 -14.05 -9.98
C ILE A 35 -8.53 -13.01 -9.58
N GLY A 36 -8.91 -11.73 -9.57
CA GLY A 36 -8.06 -10.62 -9.10
C GLY A 36 -7.62 -10.79 -7.65
N ARG A 37 -8.57 -11.05 -6.74
CA ARG A 37 -8.28 -11.31 -5.31
C ARG A 37 -7.44 -12.58 -5.11
N MET A 38 -7.78 -13.66 -5.80
CA MET A 38 -7.03 -14.92 -5.71
C MET A 38 -5.56 -14.76 -6.14
N SER A 39 -5.30 -14.01 -7.21
CA SER A 39 -3.94 -13.80 -7.69
C SER A 39 -3.20 -12.76 -6.84
N GLY A 40 -3.79 -11.57 -6.67
CA GLY A 40 -3.18 -10.42 -6.00
C GLY A 40 -2.93 -10.66 -4.51
N ASP A 41 -3.94 -11.09 -3.76
CA ASP A 41 -3.82 -11.27 -2.32
C ASP A 41 -2.89 -12.43 -1.98
N THR A 42 -2.92 -13.51 -2.78
CA THR A 42 -2.01 -14.63 -2.55
C THR A 42 -0.56 -14.27 -2.86
N ILE A 43 -0.29 -13.40 -3.85
CA ILE A 43 1.06 -12.87 -4.10
C ILE A 43 1.52 -12.03 -2.91
N LEU A 44 0.67 -11.14 -2.39
CA LEU A 44 0.99 -10.32 -1.22
C LEU A 44 1.28 -11.19 0.03
N ILE A 45 0.49 -12.24 0.25
CA ILE A 45 0.72 -13.20 1.35
C ILE A 45 2.03 -13.96 1.15
N GLN A 46 2.32 -14.40 -0.08
CA GLN A 46 3.57 -15.08 -0.43
C GLN A 46 4.79 -14.20 -0.13
N ASP A 47 4.72 -12.94 -0.52
CA ASP A 47 5.78 -11.95 -0.36
C ASP A 47 6.01 -11.61 1.12
N ALA A 48 4.93 -11.48 1.89
CA ALA A 48 4.97 -11.30 3.33
C ALA A 48 5.59 -12.51 4.05
N MET A 49 5.13 -13.73 3.75
CA MET A 49 5.61 -14.95 4.42
C MET A 49 7.01 -15.40 3.99
N GLY A 50 7.45 -15.00 2.80
CA GLY A 50 8.73 -15.41 2.23
C GLY A 50 9.88 -14.52 2.65
N GLU A 51 10.07 -13.43 1.92
CA GLU A 51 11.30 -12.63 2.01
C GLU A 51 11.25 -11.62 3.16
N LYS A 52 10.10 -10.96 3.37
CA LYS A 52 9.98 -9.88 4.34
C LYS A 52 10.15 -10.35 5.79
N VAL A 53 9.52 -11.47 6.16
CA VAL A 53 9.67 -12.06 7.51
C VAL A 53 11.11 -12.53 7.75
N GLY A 54 11.75 -13.14 6.75
CA GLY A 54 13.15 -13.56 6.85
C GLY A 54 14.09 -12.38 7.08
N LYS A 55 13.95 -11.32 6.26
CA LYS A 55 14.70 -10.07 6.41
C LYS A 55 14.45 -9.42 7.77
N PHE A 56 13.19 -9.30 8.19
CA PHE A 56 12.84 -8.73 9.49
C PHE A 56 13.53 -9.48 10.64
N THR A 57 13.47 -10.81 10.63
CA THR A 57 14.10 -11.65 11.66
C THR A 57 15.63 -11.50 11.64
N GLN A 58 16.24 -11.43 10.46
CA GLN A 58 17.68 -11.19 10.31
C GLN A 58 18.08 -9.82 10.89
N LEU A 59 17.38 -8.76 10.52
CA LEU A 59 17.67 -7.41 11.01
C LEU A 59 17.43 -7.30 12.52
N ALA A 60 16.36 -7.89 13.05
CA ALA A 60 16.08 -7.92 14.48
C ALA A 60 17.20 -8.66 15.24
N THR A 61 17.60 -9.84 14.76
CA THR A 61 18.66 -10.63 15.40
C THR A 61 20.01 -9.91 15.35
N SER A 62 20.36 -9.30 14.22
CA SER A 62 21.58 -8.48 14.11
C SER A 62 21.54 -7.25 15.00
N PHE A 63 20.39 -6.61 15.17
CA PHE A 63 20.22 -5.46 16.05
C PHE A 63 20.48 -5.84 17.51
N PHE A 64 19.79 -6.85 18.03
CA PHE A 64 19.97 -7.31 19.41
C PHE A 64 21.37 -7.92 19.62
N GLY A 65 21.84 -8.74 18.69
CA GLY A 65 23.17 -9.36 18.74
C GLY A 65 24.29 -8.32 18.74
N GLY A 66 24.18 -7.30 17.87
CA GLY A 66 25.14 -6.18 17.83
C GLY A 66 25.15 -5.38 19.13
N PHE A 67 23.99 -5.16 19.73
CA PHE A 67 23.87 -4.51 21.04
C PHE A 67 24.56 -5.30 22.16
N VAL A 68 24.32 -6.60 22.22
CA VAL A 68 24.95 -7.49 23.21
C VAL A 68 26.47 -7.49 23.07
N VAL A 69 26.99 -7.63 21.85
CA VAL A 69 28.44 -7.60 21.59
C VAL A 69 29.06 -6.24 21.92
N ALA A 70 28.37 -5.13 21.61
CA ALA A 70 28.83 -3.78 21.91
C ALA A 70 28.96 -3.56 23.43
N PHE A 71 27.99 -4.02 24.21
CA PHE A 71 28.03 -3.90 25.67
C PHE A 71 29.11 -4.77 26.32
N ILE A 72 29.40 -5.96 25.77
CA ILE A 72 30.45 -6.85 26.29
C ILE A 72 31.86 -6.28 26.04
N LYS A 73 32.14 -5.77 24.83
CA LYS A 73 33.49 -5.29 24.48
C LYS A 73 33.84 -3.93 25.09
N GLY A 74 32.86 -3.07 25.36
CA GLY A 74 33.14 -1.76 25.93
C GLY A 74 31.89 -0.94 26.17
N TRP A 75 31.38 -0.99 27.40
CA TRP A 75 30.17 -0.26 27.83
C TRP A 75 30.24 1.27 27.58
N ARG A 76 31.43 1.89 27.68
CA ARG A 76 31.60 3.33 27.45
C ARG A 76 31.37 3.74 25.98
N LEU A 77 31.86 2.96 25.02
CA LEU A 77 31.67 3.24 23.59
C LEU A 77 30.23 2.91 23.15
N ALA A 78 29.65 1.85 23.72
CA ALA A 78 28.26 1.48 23.47
C ALA A 78 27.27 2.57 23.88
N LEU A 79 27.48 3.23 25.02
CA LEU A 79 26.64 4.35 25.48
C LEU A 79 26.67 5.57 24.53
N VAL A 80 27.84 5.89 23.97
CA VAL A 80 27.97 6.99 23.01
C VAL A 80 27.21 6.69 21.72
N LEU A 81 27.31 5.46 21.22
CA LEU A 81 26.54 5.00 20.04
C LEU A 81 25.04 4.98 20.32
N LEU A 82 24.63 4.58 21.53
CA LEU A 82 23.24 4.59 21.97
C LEU A 82 22.63 6.00 21.94
N ALA A 83 23.41 7.02 22.31
CA ALA A 83 22.97 8.41 22.28
C ALA A 83 22.72 8.93 20.85
N CYS A 84 23.35 8.36 19.82
CA CYS A 84 23.09 8.72 18.42
C CYS A 84 21.79 8.11 17.87
N ILE A 85 21.32 6.97 18.41
CA ILE A 85 20.09 6.30 17.97
C ILE A 85 18.86 7.22 18.02
N PRO A 86 18.53 7.89 19.15
CA PRO A 86 17.36 8.77 19.21
C PRO A 86 17.46 9.95 18.24
N CYS A 87 18.66 10.47 17.99
CA CYS A 87 18.85 11.53 16.99
C CYS A 87 18.44 11.06 15.58
N VAL A 88 18.90 9.87 15.17
CA VAL A 88 18.54 9.27 13.87
C VAL A 88 17.04 8.95 13.81
N VAL A 89 16.46 8.41 14.90
CA VAL A 89 15.03 8.09 14.97
C VAL A 89 14.17 9.33 14.85
N VAL A 90 14.56 10.45 15.48
CA VAL A 90 13.82 11.72 15.39
C VAL A 90 13.86 12.26 13.96
N VAL A 91 15.05 12.33 13.35
CA VAL A 91 15.18 12.84 11.96
C VAL A 91 14.43 11.94 10.97
N GLY A 92 14.60 10.62 11.09
CA GLY A 92 13.89 9.65 10.27
C GLY A 92 12.37 9.72 10.47
N GLY A 93 11.91 9.83 11.72
CA GLY A 93 10.49 9.93 12.05
C GLY A 93 9.84 11.21 11.51
N VAL A 94 10.53 12.36 11.61
CA VAL A 94 10.07 13.62 11.01
C VAL A 94 9.99 13.49 9.50
N MET A 95 11.02 12.94 8.85
CA MET A 95 11.02 12.72 7.41
C MET A 95 9.89 11.79 6.97
N SER A 96 9.68 10.66 7.66
CA SER A 96 8.57 9.74 7.39
C SER A 96 7.21 10.40 7.58
N MET A 97 7.03 11.21 8.63
CA MET A 97 5.76 11.92 8.86
C MET A 97 5.52 12.99 7.79
N LEU A 98 6.56 13.70 7.35
CA LEU A 98 6.46 14.68 6.26
C LEU A 98 6.10 13.99 4.93
N MET A 99 6.78 12.89 4.59
CA MET A 99 6.47 12.11 3.40
C MET A 99 5.04 11.54 3.44
N ALA A 100 4.61 11.01 4.60
CA ALA A 100 3.25 10.55 4.78
C ALA A 100 2.23 11.68 4.56
N LYS A 101 2.45 12.85 5.17
CA LYS A 101 1.59 14.03 4.97
C LYS A 101 1.56 14.50 3.52
N MET A 102 2.69 14.52 2.83
CA MET A 102 2.76 14.85 1.40
C MET A 102 1.99 13.84 0.56
N SER A 103 2.18 12.56 0.81
CA SER A 103 1.46 11.49 0.11
C SER A 103 -0.05 11.58 0.33
N THR A 104 -0.51 11.83 1.57
CA THR A 104 -1.95 12.03 1.84
C THR A 104 -2.51 13.26 1.15
N ARG A 105 -1.76 14.37 1.11
CA ARG A 105 -2.19 15.59 0.39
C ARG A 105 -2.28 15.38 -1.11
N GLY A 106 -1.27 14.74 -1.70
CA GLY A 106 -1.29 14.36 -3.12
C GLY A 106 -2.48 13.46 -3.42
N GLN A 107 -2.70 12.43 -2.60
CA GLN A 107 -3.83 11.52 -2.75
C GLN A 107 -5.19 12.24 -2.66
N ALA A 108 -5.35 13.17 -1.71
CA ALA A 108 -6.58 13.96 -1.59
C ALA A 108 -6.84 14.84 -2.82
N ALA A 109 -5.80 15.47 -3.37
CA ALA A 109 -5.90 16.25 -4.59
C ALA A 109 -6.22 15.37 -5.82
N TYR A 110 -5.66 14.16 -5.90
CA TYR A 110 -6.01 13.17 -6.91
C TYR A 110 -7.46 12.70 -6.81
N THR A 111 -7.95 12.43 -5.60
CA THR A 111 -9.36 12.06 -5.37
C THR A 111 -10.30 13.17 -5.84
N GLU A 112 -9.98 14.43 -5.54
CA GLU A 112 -10.77 15.57 -5.97
C GLU A 112 -10.76 15.75 -7.51
N ALA A 113 -9.60 15.54 -8.16
CA ALA A 113 -9.52 15.52 -9.62
C ALA A 113 -10.33 14.36 -10.22
N GLY A 114 -10.30 13.19 -9.59
CA GLY A 114 -11.13 12.03 -9.95
C GLY A 114 -12.61 12.33 -9.87
N ASN A 115 -13.07 13.00 -8.82
CA ASN A 115 -14.48 13.42 -8.68
C ASN A 115 -14.91 14.37 -9.81
N VAL A 116 -14.02 15.27 -10.26
CA VAL A 116 -14.31 16.16 -11.40
C VAL A 116 -14.49 15.36 -12.69
N VAL A 117 -13.64 14.35 -12.92
CA VAL A 117 -13.78 13.45 -14.08
C VAL A 117 -15.09 12.67 -13.99
N ASP A 118 -15.38 12.09 -12.83
CA ASP A 118 -16.58 11.27 -12.61
C ASP A 118 -17.86 12.08 -12.88
N GLN A 119 -17.93 13.32 -12.38
CA GLN A 119 -19.03 14.24 -12.68
C GLN A 119 -19.13 14.61 -14.17
N THR A 120 -17.99 14.84 -14.82
CA THR A 120 -17.96 15.26 -16.23
C THR A 120 -18.37 14.12 -17.16
N VAL A 121 -17.85 12.92 -16.91
CA VAL A 121 -18.14 11.71 -17.69
C VAL A 121 -19.55 11.20 -17.39
N GLY A 122 -19.98 11.22 -16.12
CA GLY A 122 -21.34 10.87 -15.73
C GLY A 122 -22.40 11.78 -16.37
N ALA A 123 -22.09 13.08 -16.52
CA ALA A 123 -22.95 14.06 -17.18
C ALA A 123 -22.53 14.41 -18.61
N ILE A 124 -21.87 13.48 -19.33
CA ILE A 124 -21.26 13.76 -20.65
C ILE A 124 -22.23 14.35 -21.66
N ARG A 125 -23.49 13.90 -21.64
CA ARG A 125 -24.53 14.40 -22.55
C ARG A 125 -24.81 15.89 -22.30
N THR A 126 -24.89 16.30 -21.03
CA THR A 126 -25.07 17.70 -20.62
C THR A 126 -23.84 18.54 -20.97
N VAL A 127 -22.65 18.03 -20.71
CA VAL A 127 -21.40 18.75 -21.03
C VAL A 127 -21.26 18.99 -22.54
N ALA A 128 -21.60 17.99 -23.36
CA ALA A 128 -21.60 18.11 -24.81
C ALA A 128 -22.68 19.10 -25.31
N SER A 129 -23.90 19.05 -24.74
CA SER A 129 -24.99 19.96 -25.12
C SER A 129 -24.70 21.43 -24.82
N PHE A 130 -23.93 21.73 -23.77
CA PHE A 130 -23.52 23.10 -23.42
C PHE A 130 -22.12 23.48 -23.91
N THR A 131 -21.46 22.64 -24.72
CA THR A 131 -20.07 22.83 -25.18
C THR A 131 -19.09 23.13 -24.02
N GLY A 132 -19.33 22.49 -22.87
CA GLY A 132 -18.64 22.75 -21.61
C GLY A 132 -17.27 22.06 -21.46
N GLU A 133 -16.80 21.37 -22.50
CA GLU A 133 -15.60 20.52 -22.47
C GLU A 133 -14.34 21.28 -22.05
N LYS A 134 -14.12 22.49 -22.59
CA LYS A 134 -12.97 23.32 -22.22
C LYS A 134 -12.95 23.67 -20.74
N LYS A 135 -14.13 23.99 -20.16
CA LYS A 135 -14.28 24.36 -18.75
C LYS A 135 -14.04 23.15 -17.83
N ALA A 136 -14.43 21.95 -18.26
CA ALA A 136 -14.16 20.73 -17.52
C ALA A 136 -12.67 20.38 -17.51
N ILE A 137 -11.99 20.50 -18.66
CA ILE A 137 -10.53 20.29 -18.78
C ILE A 137 -9.76 21.29 -17.93
N GLU A 138 -10.16 22.56 -17.93
CA GLU A 138 -9.52 23.59 -17.12
C GLU A 138 -9.70 23.33 -15.61
N LYS A 139 -10.90 22.91 -15.20
CA LYS A 139 -11.18 22.52 -13.81
C LYS A 139 -10.33 21.31 -13.40
N TYR A 140 -10.20 20.30 -14.24
CA TYR A 140 -9.35 19.13 -13.99
C TYR A 140 -7.86 19.51 -13.87
N ASN A 141 -7.33 20.31 -14.80
CA ASN A 141 -5.96 20.81 -14.75
C ASN A 141 -5.68 21.65 -13.50
N SER A 142 -6.66 22.44 -13.04
CA SER A 142 -6.52 23.21 -11.80
C SER A 142 -6.34 22.31 -10.58
N ARG A 143 -7.03 21.17 -10.52
CA ARG A 143 -6.95 20.22 -9.39
C ARG A 143 -5.71 19.35 -9.46
N LEU A 144 -5.25 18.99 -10.67
CA LEU A 144 -3.98 18.30 -10.87
C LEU A 144 -2.76 19.14 -10.46
N LYS A 145 -2.77 20.45 -10.72
CA LYS A 145 -1.70 21.36 -10.26
C LYS A 145 -1.59 21.49 -8.74
N VAL A 146 -2.62 21.07 -7.99
CA VAL A 146 -2.59 21.04 -6.52
C VAL A 146 -2.05 19.70 -6.02
N ALA A 147 -2.07 18.65 -6.86
CA ALA A 147 -1.55 17.32 -6.53
C ALA A 147 -0.02 17.22 -6.71
N TYR A 148 0.56 18.06 -7.57
CA TYR A 148 1.99 18.17 -7.86
C TYR A 148 2.59 19.43 -7.23
#